data_AF-A0A8T5B569-F1
#
_entry.id   AF-A0A8T5B569-F1
#
_cell.length_a   1.000
_cell.length_b   1.000
_cell.length_c   1.000
_cell.angle_alpha   90.00
_cell.angle_beta   90.00
_cell.angle_gamma   90.00
#
_symmetry.space_group_name_H-M   'P 1'
#
loop_
_entity.id
_entity.type
_entity.pdbx_description
1 polymer ?
#
loop_
_entity_poly.entity_id
_entity_poly.type
_entity_poly.pdbx_seq_one_letter_code
_entity_poly.pdbx_strand_id
1 'polypeptide(L)'
;MSVSEAIREIEAIEGLISPYAYYSYDAERVLAALRDLKDALNRMDKDRIRQIMEGLSNIESMAAPYRGYSFVEEALEHSKRLLTELTKIVEV
;
A
#
# COMPACT_ATOMS: atom_id res chain seq x y z
N MET A 1 8.46 -14.98 -0.37
CA MET A 1 7.71 -14.51 -1.55
C MET A 1 8.38 -13.24 -2.05
N SER A 2 8.17 -12.87 -3.32
CA SER A 2 9.06 -11.99 -4.10
C SER A 2 8.52 -10.57 -4.27
N VAL A 3 9.40 -9.64 -4.68
CA VAL A 3 9.06 -8.27 -5.10
C VAL A 3 7.86 -8.23 -6.07
N SER A 4 7.72 -9.23 -6.94
CA SER A 4 6.60 -9.31 -7.88
C SER A 4 5.24 -9.42 -7.21
N GLU A 5 5.15 -10.11 -6.07
CA GLU A 5 3.87 -10.19 -5.34
C GLU A 5 3.55 -8.86 -4.66
N ALA A 6 4.55 -8.21 -4.06
CA ALA A 6 4.38 -6.88 -3.47
C ALA A 6 3.88 -5.88 -4.53
N ILE A 7 4.43 -5.91 -5.76
CA ILE A 7 3.95 -5.08 -6.86
C ILE A 7 2.49 -5.40 -7.22
N ARG A 8 2.11 -6.68 -7.30
CA ARG A 8 0.73 -7.08 -7.59
C ARG A 8 -0.26 -6.54 -6.55
N GLU A 9 0.08 -6.65 -5.27
CA GLU A 9 -0.77 -6.12 -4.20
C GLU A 9 -0.89 -4.59 -4.29
N ILE A 10 0.20 -3.89 -4.63
CA ILE A 10 0.16 -2.43 -4.87
C ILE A 10 -0.80 -2.09 -6.02
N GLU A 11 -0.67 -2.76 -7.17
CA GLU A 11 -1.53 -2.52 -8.33
C GLU A 11 -3.01 -2.78 -8.04
N ALA A 12 -3.32 -3.80 -7.23
CA ALA A 12 -4.68 -4.07 -6.79
C ALA A 12 -5.24 -2.92 -5.93
N ILE A 13 -4.48 -2.43 -4.94
CA ILE A 13 -4.89 -1.30 -4.12
C ILE A 13 -5.09 -0.06 -4.98
N GLU A 14 -4.15 0.24 -5.88
CA GLU A 14 -4.24 1.37 -6.80
C GLU A 14 -5.50 1.29 -7.67
N GLY A 15 -5.84 0.12 -8.20
CA GLY A 15 -7.05 -0.08 -9.00
C GLY A 15 -8.33 0.21 -8.23
N LEU A 16 -8.37 -0.13 -6.94
CA LEU A 16 -9.51 0.09 -6.06
C LEU A 16 -9.68 1.56 -5.67
N ILE A 17 -8.58 2.27 -5.37
CA ILE A 17 -8.65 3.62 -4.78
C ILE A 17 -8.42 4.77 -5.78
N SER A 18 -7.79 4.50 -6.93
CA SER A 18 -7.51 5.53 -7.96
C SER A 18 -8.75 6.32 -8.41
N PRO A 19 -9.93 5.71 -8.62
CA PRO A 19 -11.14 6.46 -8.99
C PRO A 19 -11.56 7.52 -7.96
N TYR A 20 -11.11 7.38 -6.71
CA TYR A 20 -11.48 8.23 -5.59
C TYR A 20 -10.41 9.28 -5.25
N ALA A 21 -9.25 9.24 -5.89
CA ALA A 21 -8.13 10.15 -5.61
C ALA A 21 -8.50 11.63 -5.76
N TYR A 22 -9.35 11.96 -6.75
CA TYR A 22 -9.83 13.33 -6.95
C TYR A 22 -10.80 13.79 -5.84
N TYR A 23 -11.47 12.84 -5.19
CA TYR A 23 -12.55 13.11 -4.23
C TYR A 23 -12.09 12.95 -2.77
N SER A 24 -10.93 12.35 -2.54
CA SER A 24 -10.40 12.07 -1.21
C SER A 24 -8.90 12.35 -1.16
N TYR A 25 -8.55 13.32 -0.31
CA TYR A 25 -7.17 13.62 0.05
C TYR A 25 -6.45 12.39 0.63
N ASP A 26 -7.18 11.52 1.35
CA ASP A 26 -6.61 10.28 1.88
C ASP A 26 -6.25 9.31 0.76
N ALA A 27 -7.12 9.15 -0.24
CA ALA A 27 -6.86 8.30 -1.40
C ALA A 27 -5.63 8.79 -2.19
N GLU A 28 -5.53 10.10 -2.44
CA GLU A 28 -4.36 10.70 -3.11
C GLU A 28 -3.06 10.41 -2.33
N ARG A 29 -3.07 10.59 -1.01
CA ARG A 29 -1.90 10.31 -0.17
C ARG A 29 -1.48 8.85 -0.17
N VAL A 30 -2.44 7.93 -0.13
CA VAL A 30 -2.15 6.49 -0.20
C VAL A 30 -1.52 6.15 -1.54
N LEU A 31 -2.07 6.65 -2.66
CA LEU A 31 -1.50 6.42 -4.00
C LEU A 31 -0.07 6.96 -4.15
N ALA A 32 0.21 8.13 -3.57
CA ALA A 32 1.56 8.68 -3.55
C ALA A 32 2.54 7.76 -2.79
N ALA A 33 2.13 7.26 -1.62
CA ALA A 33 2.95 6.33 -0.84
C ALA A 33 3.18 5.00 -1.58
N LEU A 34 2.17 4.48 -2.29
CA LEU A 34 2.29 3.26 -3.09
C LEU A 34 3.22 3.44 -4.30
N ARG A 35 3.21 4.62 -4.92
CA ARG A 35 4.16 4.97 -5.99
C ARG A 35 5.61 4.99 -5.48
N ASP A 36 5.84 5.68 -4.37
CA ASP A 36 7.14 5.71 -3.70
C ASP A 36 7.62 4.30 -3.33
N LEU A 37 6.70 3.44 -2.87
CA LEU A 37 7.01 2.06 -2.53
C LEU A 37 7.42 1.24 -3.75
N LYS A 38 6.73 1.38 -4.88
CA LYS A 38 7.12 0.71 -6.14
C LYS A 38 8.50 1.13 -6.60
N ASP A 39 8.83 2.41 -6.51
CA ASP A 39 10.17 2.90 -6.86
C ASP A 39 11.24 2.32 -5.92
N ALA A 40 10.96 2.25 -4.62
CA ALA A 40 11.86 1.63 -3.65
C ALA A 40 12.05 0.13 -3.90
N LEU A 41 10.97 -0.60 -4.21
CA LEU A 41 11.01 -2.02 -4.57
C LEU A 41 11.82 -2.28 -5.85
N ASN A 42 11.64 -1.45 -6.88
CA ASN A 42 12.40 -1.55 -8.14
C ASN A 42 13.90 -1.31 -7.94
N ARG A 43 14.26 -0.44 -7.00
CA ARG A 43 15.67 -0.15 -6.64
C ARG A 43 16.23 -1.10 -5.57
N MET A 44 15.39 -1.97 -5.00
CA MET A 44 15.71 -2.80 -3.84
C MET A 44 16.23 -1.97 -2.65
N ASP A 45 15.70 -0.76 -2.48
CA ASP A 45 16.08 0.15 -1.39
C ASP A 45 15.35 -0.26 -0.10
N LYS A 46 15.96 -1.20 0.64
CA LYS A 46 15.36 -1.78 1.86
C LYS A 46 15.09 -0.75 2.96
N ASP A 47 15.93 0.28 3.08
CA ASP A 47 15.75 1.31 4.11
C ASP A 47 14.55 2.20 3.76
N ARG A 48 14.41 2.58 2.48
CA ARG A 48 13.23 3.31 2.01
C ARG A 48 11.97 2.48 2.13
N ILE A 49 12.02 1.17 1.84
CA ILE A 49 10.88 0.25 2.04
C ILE A 49 10.45 0.26 3.50
N ARG A 50 11.37 0.10 4.47
CA ARG A 50 11.03 0.13 5.90
C ARG A 50 10.38 1.45 6.33
N GLN A 51 10.92 2.59 5.90
CA GLN A 51 10.33 3.90 6.19
C GLN A 51 8.89 4.02 5.67
N ILE A 52 8.63 3.51 4.46
CA ILE A 52 7.29 3.57 3.88
C ILE A 52 6.35 2.58 4.58
N MET A 53 6.81 1.39 4.98
CA MET A 53 6.04 0.43 5.77
C MET A 53 5.53 1.03 7.09
N GLU A 54 6.38 1.79 7.80
CA GLU A 54 5.97 2.50 9.02
C GLU A 54 4.83 3.49 8.72
N GLY A 55 4.89 4.19 7.59
CA GLY A 55 3.79 5.06 7.13
C GLY A 55 2.51 4.29 6.78
N LEU A 56 2.64 3.14 6.10
CA LEU A 56 1.52 2.30 5.70
C LEU A 56 0.83 1.60 6.88
N SER A 57 1.50 1.45 8.02
CA SER A 57 0.86 0.90 9.23
C SER A 57 -0.35 1.72 9.70
N ASN A 58 -0.44 2.99 9.30
CA ASN A 58 -1.58 3.87 9.60
C ASN A 58 -2.73 3.80 8.59
N ILE A 59 -2.63 2.98 7.53
CA ILE A 59 -3.69 2.86 6.51
C ILE A 59 -5.03 2.45 7.13
N GLU A 60 -5.04 1.56 8.13
CA GLU A 60 -6.29 1.15 8.79
C GLU A 60 -6.99 2.34 9.48
N SER A 61 -6.22 3.27 10.04
CA SER A 61 -6.77 4.50 10.64
C SER A 61 -7.27 5.47 9.58
N MET A 62 -6.55 5.63 8.46
CA MET A 62 -7.00 6.46 7.33
C MET A 62 -8.26 5.92 6.67
N ALA A 63 -8.41 4.59 6.63
CA ALA A 63 -9.59 3.93 6.08
C ALA A 63 -10.78 3.89 7.05
N ALA A 64 -10.58 4.21 8.34
CA ALA A 64 -11.63 4.12 9.36
C ALA A 64 -12.92 4.90 9.01
N PRO A 65 -12.86 6.14 8.48
CA PRO A 65 -14.07 6.88 8.06
C PRO A 65 -14.80 6.26 6.87
N TYR A 66 -14.11 5.37 6.14
CA TYR A 66 -14.60 4.73 4.92
C TYR A 66 -14.85 3.22 5.11
N ARG A 67 -14.93 2.75 6.36
CA ARG A 67 -15.32 1.36 6.67
C ARG A 67 -16.74 1.07 6.18
N GLY A 68 -16.97 -0.16 5.76
CA GLY A 68 -18.25 -0.61 5.21
C GLY A 68 -18.44 -0.36 3.71
N TYR A 69 -17.55 0.40 3.07
CA TYR A 69 -17.44 0.39 1.61
C TYR A 69 -16.65 -0.83 1.15
N SER A 70 -17.22 -1.66 0.27
CA SER A 70 -16.62 -2.93 -0.17
C SER A 70 -15.21 -2.77 -0.74
N PHE A 71 -14.99 -1.75 -1.58
CA PHE A 71 -13.68 -1.48 -2.18
C PHE A 71 -12.62 -1.09 -1.14
N VAL A 72 -13.02 -0.49 -0.01
CA VAL A 72 -12.10 -0.12 1.08
C VAL A 72 -11.70 -1.36 1.86
N GLU A 73 -12.64 -2.25 2.18
CA GLU A 73 -12.34 -3.51 2.87
C GLU A 73 -11.41 -4.39 2.02
N GLU A 74 -11.64 -4.45 0.71
CA GLU A 74 -10.78 -5.18 -0.24
C GLU A 74 -9.38 -4.55 -0.32
N ALA A 75 -9.28 -3.21 -0.39
CA ALA A 75 -8.00 -2.51 -0.38
C ALA A 75 -7.22 -2.74 0.93
N LEU A 76 -7.91 -2.85 2.07
CA LEU A 76 -7.29 -3.17 3.35
C LEU A 76 -6.78 -4.63 3.40
N GLU A 77 -7.48 -5.56 2.77
CA GLU A 77 -7.02 -6.95 2.65
C GLU A 77 -5.72 -7.04 1.82
N HIS A 78 -5.68 -6.37 0.67
CA HIS A 78 -4.47 -6.24 -0.14
C HIS A 78 -3.34 -5.53 0.62
N SER A 79 -3.66 -4.50 1.41
CA SER A 79 -2.66 -3.80 2.24
C SER A 79 -2.01 -4.73 3.29
N LYS A 80 -2.78 -5.65 3.88
CA LYS A 80 -2.25 -6.65 4.83
C LYS A 80 -1.32 -7.66 4.16
N ARG A 81 -1.70 -8.14 2.97
CA ARG A 81 -0.84 -9.00 2.15
C ARG A 81 0.44 -8.26 1.76
N LEU A 82 0.33 -7.03 1.29
CA LEU A 82 1.48 -6.18 0.96
C LEU A 82 2.44 -6.05 2.13
N LEU A 83 1.97 -5.70 3.33
CA LEU A 83 2.84 -5.59 4.53
C LEU A 83 3.56 -6.91 4.82
N THR A 84 2.86 -8.04 4.70
CA THR A 84 3.45 -9.37 4.89
C THR A 84 4.59 -9.63 3.90
N GLU A 85 4.44 -9.18 2.65
CA GLU A 85 5.48 -9.32 1.62
C GLU A 85 6.66 -8.38 1.84
N LEU A 86 6.40 -7.13 2.21
CA LEU A 86 7.46 -6.17 2.48
C LEU A 86 8.31 -6.61 3.68
N THR A 87 7.70 -7.15 4.74
CA THR A 87 8.44 -7.71 5.89
C THR A 87 9.42 -8.78 5.44
N LYS A 88 8.99 -9.72 4.59
CA LYS A 88 9.88 -10.76 4.04
C LYS A 88 11.02 -10.17 3.20
N ILE A 89 10.80 -9.06 2.49
CA ILE A 89 11.83 -8.43 1.64
C ILE A 89 12.90 -7.72 2.49
N VAL A 90 12.49 -7.08 3.59
CA VAL A 90 13.39 -6.28 4.44
C VAL A 90 14.09 -7.07 5.55
N GLU A 91 13.56 -8.24 5.93
CA GLU A 91 14.17 -9.16 6.91
C GLU A 91 15.17 -10.15 6.28
N VAL A 92 15.12 -10.34 4.96
CA VAL A 92 16.08 -11.15 4.19
C VAL A 92 17.37 -10.38 3.94
#